data_AF-A0A526TNA7-F1
#
_entry.id   AF-A0A526TNA7-F1
#
_cell.length_a   1.000
_cell.length_b   1.000
_cell.length_c   1.000
_cell.angle_alpha   90.00
_cell.angle_beta   90.00
_cell.angle_gamma   90.00
#
_symmetry.space_group_name_H-M   'P 1'
#
loop_
_entity.id
_entity.type
_entity.pdbx_description
1 polymer ?
#
loop_
_entity_poly.entity_id
_entity_poly.type
_entity_poly.pdbx_seq_one_letter_code
_entity_poly.pdbx_strand_id
1 'polypeptide(L)'
;VLYPPVWVVAVLACMLGAVVGLINGVLIARFKVPAFVATLGVMYMARGLALLMTSGLTYNNLGGKPELGNTGFDALGFNRLFGVPTGVVVLAIIALIGSIVLNRTAFGRWLYASGGNERAAELSGVPVKTVQISVYVLSGICA
;
A
#
# COMPACT_ATOMS: atom_id res chain seq x y z
N VAL A 1 -22.84 -7.42 -13.43
CA VAL A 1 -21.38 -7.37 -13.13
C VAL A 1 -20.87 -6.08 -13.74
N LEU A 2 -20.44 -5.11 -12.92
CA LEU A 2 -19.76 -3.90 -13.42
C LEU A 2 -18.36 -4.33 -13.86
N TYR A 3 -17.96 -3.99 -15.09
CA TYR A 3 -16.61 -4.23 -15.61
C TYR A 3 -15.88 -2.89 -15.69
N PRO A 4 -15.42 -2.33 -14.56
CA PRO A 4 -14.71 -1.07 -14.56
C PRO A 4 -13.39 -1.20 -15.32
N PRO A 5 -12.95 -0.14 -16.02
CA PRO A 5 -11.67 -0.14 -16.71
C PRO A 5 -10.50 -0.26 -15.72
N VAL A 6 -9.36 -0.77 -16.19
CA VAL A 6 -8.17 -1.14 -15.38
C VAL A 6 -7.69 -0.01 -14.45
N TRP A 7 -7.77 1.24 -14.90
CA TRP A 7 -7.38 2.40 -14.09
C TRP A 7 -8.31 2.64 -12.89
N VAL A 8 -9.62 2.37 -13.03
CA VAL A 8 -10.58 2.45 -11.91
C VAL A 8 -10.27 1.36 -10.88
N VAL A 9 -9.94 0.15 -11.34
CA VAL A 9 -9.55 -0.95 -10.45
C VAL A 9 -8.27 -0.63 -9.71
N ALA A 10 -7.26 -0.07 -10.39
CA ALA A 10 -6.00 0.36 -9.76
C ALA A 10 -6.24 1.43 -8.68
N VAL A 11 -7.05 2.45 -8.98
CA VAL A 11 -7.37 3.51 -8.01
C VAL A 11 -8.15 2.95 -6.81
N LEU A 12 -9.11 2.04 -7.03
CA LEU A 12 -9.85 1.39 -5.96
C LEU A 12 -8.95 0.49 -5.10
N ALA A 13 -8.02 -0.24 -5.72
CA ALA A 13 -7.04 -1.06 -5.01
C ALA A 13 -6.11 -0.19 -4.15
N CYS A 14 -5.56 0.89 -4.70
CA CYS A 14 -4.76 1.86 -3.93
C CYS A 14 -5.57 2.48 -2.79
N MET A 15 -6.86 2.81 -3.01
CA MET A 15 -7.72 3.33 -1.95
C MET A 15 -7.98 2.30 -0.85
N LEU A 16 -8.25 1.04 -1.20
CA LEU A 16 -8.39 -0.05 -0.22
C LEU A 16 -7.09 -0.24 0.56
N GLY A 17 -5.95 -0.27 -0.12
CA GLY A 17 -4.63 -0.31 0.48
C GLY A 17 -4.39 0.87 1.45
N ALA A 18 -4.77 2.08 1.05
CA ALA A 18 -4.69 3.27 1.90
C ALA A 18 -5.57 3.15 3.15
N VAL A 19 -6.79 2.62 3.03
CA VAL A 19 -7.71 2.40 4.17
C VAL A 19 -7.15 1.35 5.11
N VAL A 20 -6.65 0.23 4.59
CA VAL A 20 -6.00 -0.82 5.38
C VAL A 20 -4.75 -0.28 6.09
N GLY A 21 -3.94 0.51 5.38
CA GLY A 21 -2.79 1.22 5.93
C GLY A 21 -3.19 2.22 7.02
N LEU A 22 -4.29 2.95 6.84
CA LEU A 22 -4.82 3.88 7.83
C LEU A 22 -5.25 3.14 9.10
N ILE A 23 -5.98 2.02 8.96
CA ILE A 23 -6.43 1.20 10.09
C ILE A 23 -5.22 0.72 10.91
N ASN A 24 -4.22 0.14 10.24
CA ASN A 24 -2.99 -0.29 10.90
C ASN A 24 -2.25 0.88 11.56
N GLY A 25 -2.09 1.99 10.83
CA GLY A 25 -1.43 3.18 11.34
C GLY A 25 -2.10 3.77 12.58
N VAL A 26 -3.44 3.85 12.60
CA VAL A 26 -4.21 4.35 13.74
C VAL A 26 -4.13 3.40 14.94
N LEU A 27 -4.24 2.09 14.72
CA LEU A 27 -4.08 1.08 15.77
C LEU A 27 -2.72 1.18 16.47
N ILE A 28 -1.67 1.37 15.69
CA ILE A 28 -0.30 1.40 16.21
C ILE A 28 0.00 2.76 16.85
N ALA A 29 -0.25 3.85 16.14
CA ALA A 29 0.12 5.20 16.60
C ALA A 29 -0.79 5.75 17.71
N ARG A 30 -2.09 5.42 17.72
CA ARG A 30 -3.05 5.94 18.71
C ARG A 30 -3.31 4.96 19.85
N PHE A 31 -3.50 3.68 19.54
CA PHE A 31 -3.80 2.66 20.55
C PHE A 31 -2.56 1.96 21.12
N LYS A 32 -1.36 2.31 20.63
CA LYS A 32 -0.07 1.75 21.09
C LYS A 32 -0.05 0.22 21.03
N VAL A 33 -0.77 -0.36 20.08
CA VAL A 33 -0.76 -1.80 19.84
C VAL A 33 0.57 -2.18 19.18
N PRO A 34 1.24 -3.26 19.61
CA PRO A 34 2.44 -3.74 18.94
C PRO A 34 2.19 -3.98 17.45
N ALA A 35 3.04 -3.41 16.59
CA ALA A 35 2.84 -3.39 15.14
C ALA A 35 2.54 -4.78 14.56
N PHE A 36 3.28 -5.80 14.99
CA PHE A 36 3.12 -7.17 14.55
C PHE A 36 1.71 -7.72 14.78
N VAL A 37 1.12 -7.45 15.95
CA VAL A 37 -0.22 -7.96 16.31
C VAL A 37 -1.30 -7.26 15.49
N ALA A 38 -1.18 -5.94 15.32
CA ALA A 38 -2.13 -5.16 14.51
C ALA A 38 -2.12 -5.62 13.04
N THR A 39 -0.94 -5.72 12.42
CA THR A 39 -0.82 -6.09 11.00
C THR A 39 -1.23 -7.52 10.73
N LEU A 40 -0.87 -8.48 11.61
CA LEU A 40 -1.33 -9.86 11.46
C LEU A 40 -2.85 -9.96 11.60
N GLY A 41 -3.44 -9.29 12.60
CA GLY A 41 -4.89 -9.28 12.80
C GLY A 41 -5.63 -8.78 11.56
N VAL A 42 -5.18 -7.66 11.00
CA VAL A 42 -5.78 -7.09 9.78
C VAL A 42 -5.59 -8.01 8.57
N MET A 43 -4.41 -8.64 8.42
CA MET A 43 -4.18 -9.64 7.37
C MET A 43 -5.14 -10.83 7.46
N TYR A 44 -5.36 -11.36 8.67
CA TYR A 44 -6.30 -12.48 8.87
C TYR A 44 -7.76 -12.08 8.59
N MET A 45 -8.17 -10.88 9.01
CA MET A 45 -9.50 -10.35 8.69
C MET A 45 -9.69 -10.18 7.19
N ALA A 46 -8.74 -9.54 6.50
CA ALA A 46 -8.80 -9.32 5.06
C ALA A 46 -8.82 -10.66 4.30
N ARG A 47 -7.98 -11.62 4.72
CA ARG A 47 -7.94 -12.97 4.14
C ARG A 47 -9.25 -13.73 4.39
N GLY A 48 -9.84 -13.62 5.58
CA GLY A 48 -11.13 -14.24 5.90
C GLY A 48 -12.26 -13.68 5.04
N LEU A 49 -12.33 -12.35 4.90
CA LEU A 49 -13.28 -11.70 4.00
C LEU A 49 -13.11 -12.16 2.55
N ALA A 50 -11.87 -12.20 2.06
CA ALA A 50 -11.58 -12.69 0.71
C ALA A 50 -12.02 -14.15 0.51
N LEU A 51 -11.81 -15.01 1.52
CA LEU A 51 -12.18 -16.42 1.45
C LEU A 51 -13.70 -16.62 1.43
N LEU A 52 -14.44 -15.85 2.25
CA LEU A 52 -15.90 -15.84 2.27
C LEU A 52 -16.49 -15.37 0.94
N MET A 53 -15.91 -14.31 0.36
CA MET A 53 -16.35 -13.76 -0.93
C MET A 53 -16.07 -14.70 -2.10
N THR A 54 -14.98 -15.46 -2.05
CA THR A 54 -14.54 -16.30 -3.19
C THR A 54 -14.92 -17.77 -3.02
N SER A 55 -15.70 -18.12 -1.98
CA SER A 55 -16.08 -19.50 -1.64
C SER A 55 -14.87 -20.46 -1.61
N GLY A 56 -13.71 -19.97 -1.18
CA GLY A 56 -12.45 -20.73 -1.14
C GLY A 56 -11.74 -20.96 -2.48
N LEU A 57 -12.24 -20.42 -3.60
CA LEU A 57 -11.58 -20.52 -4.90
C LEU A 57 -10.56 -19.39 -5.08
N THR A 58 -9.41 -19.68 -5.70
CA THR A 58 -8.47 -18.63 -6.12
C THR A 58 -8.90 -18.12 -7.49
N TYR A 59 -9.35 -16.87 -7.58
CA TYR A 59 -9.70 -16.24 -8.85
C TYR A 59 -8.42 -15.89 -9.64
N ASN A 60 -7.90 -16.85 -10.42
CA ASN A 60 -6.70 -16.65 -11.26
C ASN A 60 -7.02 -16.01 -12.62
N ASN A 61 -8.29 -15.76 -12.94
CA ASN A 61 -8.68 -15.25 -14.26
C ASN A 61 -8.79 -13.71 -14.26
N LEU A 62 -7.64 -13.05 -14.23
CA LEU A 62 -7.49 -11.59 -14.40
C LEU A 62 -7.38 -11.17 -15.88
N GLY A 63 -7.50 -12.12 -16.83
CA GLY A 63 -7.27 -11.90 -18.27
C GLY A 63 -8.26 -10.97 -18.97
N GLY A 64 -9.25 -10.43 -18.26
CA GLY A 64 -10.27 -9.55 -18.82
C GLY A 64 -11.14 -10.25 -19.87
N LYS A 65 -12.21 -9.58 -20.30
CA LYS A 65 -12.96 -9.97 -21.50
C LYS A 65 -12.78 -8.87 -22.54
N PRO A 66 -12.29 -9.18 -23.76
CA PRO A 66 -12.04 -8.17 -24.80
C PRO A 66 -13.32 -7.43 -25.25
N GLU A 67 -14.48 -8.03 -25.05
CA GLU A 67 -15.80 -7.45 -25.36
C GLU A 67 -16.20 -6.26 -24.46
N LEU A 68 -15.52 -6.08 -23.32
CA LEU A 68 -15.92 -5.15 -22.25
C LEU A 68 -14.90 -4.03 -21.99
N GLY A 69 -13.84 -3.93 -22.82
CA GLY A 69 -12.80 -2.89 -22.68
C GLY A 69 -11.93 -3.05 -21.43
N ASN A 70 -11.98 -4.19 -20.74
CA ASN A 70 -11.23 -4.48 -19.52
C ASN A 70 -9.90 -5.20 -19.82
N THR A 71 -9.25 -4.86 -20.93
CA THR A 71 -7.92 -5.35 -21.32
C THR A 71 -6.86 -4.38 -20.79
N GLY A 72 -5.85 -4.88 -20.09
CA GLY A 72 -4.75 -4.05 -19.56
C GLY A 72 -4.12 -4.52 -18.25
N PHE A 73 -4.72 -5.47 -17.53
CA PHE A 73 -4.04 -6.15 -16.41
C PHE A 73 -2.81 -6.94 -16.88
N ASP A 74 -2.88 -7.57 -18.06
CA ASP A 74 -1.70 -8.20 -18.69
C ASP A 74 -0.64 -7.18 -19.09
N ALA A 75 -1.00 -5.92 -19.38
CA ALA A 75 -0.03 -4.87 -19.69
C ALA A 75 0.74 -4.40 -18.44
N LEU A 76 0.06 -4.29 -17.30
CA LEU A 76 0.67 -3.94 -16.02
C LEU A 76 1.46 -5.10 -15.38
N GLY A 77 1.05 -6.36 -15.61
CA GLY A 77 1.65 -7.55 -14.99
C GLY A 77 2.61 -8.36 -15.88
N PHE A 78 2.30 -8.54 -17.17
CA PHE A 78 2.99 -9.49 -18.05
C PHE A 78 3.69 -8.87 -19.26
N ASN A 79 3.46 -7.59 -19.56
CA ASN A 79 4.11 -6.92 -20.68
C ASN A 79 5.54 -6.51 -20.33
N ARG A 80 6.47 -6.78 -21.26
CA ARG A 80 7.87 -6.42 -21.14
C ARG A 80 8.16 -5.26 -22.05
N LEU A 81 8.38 -4.08 -21.47
CA LEU A 81 8.94 -2.95 -22.21
C LEU A 81 10.46 -3.16 -22.33
N PHE A 82 10.98 -3.26 -23.55
CA PHE A 82 12.42 -3.44 -23.82
C PHE A 82 13.07 -4.65 -23.10
N GLY A 83 12.31 -5.74 -22.87
CA GLY A 83 12.80 -6.93 -22.17
C GLY A 83 12.74 -6.86 -20.64
N VAL A 84 12.37 -5.70 -20.07
CA VAL A 84 12.20 -5.49 -18.63
C VAL A 84 10.71 -5.57 -18.28
N PRO A 85 10.31 -6.34 -17.25
CA PRO A 85 8.92 -6.35 -16.78
C PRO A 85 8.47 -4.95 -16.38
N THR A 86 7.29 -4.52 -16.81
CA THR A 86 6.69 -3.23 -16.45
C THR A 86 6.67 -2.98 -14.94
N GLY A 87 6.45 -4.02 -14.13
CA GLY A 87 6.51 -3.93 -12.68
C GLY A 87 7.86 -3.45 -12.13
N VAL A 88 8.99 -3.81 -12.75
CA VAL A 88 10.33 -3.35 -12.33
C VAL A 88 10.49 -1.85 -12.61
N VAL A 89 9.96 -1.36 -13.73
CA VAL A 89 9.99 0.07 -14.07
C VAL A 89 9.13 0.88 -13.09
N VAL A 90 7.93 0.40 -12.78
CA VAL A 90 7.05 1.03 -11.77
C VAL A 90 7.73 1.06 -10.41
N LEU A 91 8.34 -0.05 -9.98
CA LEU A 91 9.09 -0.11 -8.72
C LEU A 91 10.27 0.88 -8.72
N ALA A 92 11.02 0.98 -9.82
CA ALA A 92 12.13 1.93 -9.94
C ALA A 92 11.65 3.39 -9.82
N ILE A 93 10.52 3.74 -10.43
CA ILE A 93 9.93 5.08 -10.32
C ILE A 93 9.49 5.35 -8.87
N ILE A 94 8.77 4.43 -8.23
CA ILE A 94 8.33 4.57 -6.84
C ILE A 94 9.53 4.68 -5.90
N ALA A 95 10.56 3.87 -6.09
CA ALA A 95 11.79 3.91 -5.30
C ALA A 95 12.53 5.24 -5.46
N LEU A 96 12.59 5.79 -6.68
CA LEU A 96 13.19 7.10 -6.93
C LEU A 96 12.42 8.22 -6.21
N ILE A 97 11.08 8.22 -6.33
CA ILE A 97 10.23 9.18 -5.63
C ILE A 97 10.42 9.05 -4.11
N GLY A 98 10.38 7.82 -3.58
CA GLY A 98 10.58 7.53 -2.16
C GLY A 98 11.95 8.01 -1.66
N SER A 99 13.01 7.79 -2.44
CA SER A 99 14.37 8.25 -2.11
C SER A 99 14.46 9.77 -2.05
N ILE A 100 13.85 10.48 -3.00
CA ILE A 100 13.82 11.94 -3.00
C ILE A 100 13.03 12.44 -1.81
N VAL A 101 11.85 11.88 -1.54
CA VAL A 101 11.02 12.27 -0.39
C VAL A 101 11.80 12.04 0.91
N LEU A 102 12.45 10.90 1.06
CA LEU A 102 13.17 10.55 2.29
C LEU A 102 14.42 11.42 2.51
N ASN A 103 15.17 11.74 1.46
CA ASN A 103 16.41 12.51 1.57
C ASN A 103 16.23 14.03 1.53
N ARG A 104 15.21 14.53 0.82
CA ARG A 104 15.07 15.98 0.55
C ARG A 104 13.92 16.65 1.30
N THR A 105 13.02 15.91 1.96
CA THR A 105 11.83 16.52 2.60
C THR A 105 11.91 16.55 4.13
N ALA A 106 11.11 17.43 4.74
CA ALA A 106 10.92 17.47 6.19
C ALA A 106 10.30 16.17 6.73
N PHE A 107 9.44 15.51 5.93
CA PHE A 107 8.84 14.23 6.29
C PHE A 107 9.88 13.14 6.53
N GLY A 108 10.89 13.04 5.66
CA GLY A 108 11.97 12.06 5.82
C GLY A 108 12.80 12.29 7.09
N ARG A 109 13.09 13.55 7.42
CA ARG A 109 13.78 13.91 8.68
C ARG A 109 12.97 13.53 9.91
N TRP A 110 11.66 13.78 9.89
CA TRP A 110 10.76 13.38 10.97
C TRP A 110 10.67 11.86 11.10
N LEU A 111 10.66 11.13 9.98
CA LEU A 111 10.65 9.67 9.97
C LEU A 111 11.90 9.09 10.63
N TYR A 112 13.09 9.53 10.22
CA TYR A 112 14.35 9.07 10.82
C TYR A 112 14.46 9.44 12.31
N ALA A 113 14.04 10.65 12.68
CA ALA A 113 14.03 11.06 14.09
C ALA A 113 13.10 10.18 14.94
N SER A 114 11.91 9.86 14.41
CA SER A 114 10.95 8.99 15.11
C SER A 114 11.44 7.55 15.26
N GLY A 115 12.17 7.02 14.28
CA GLY A 115 12.69 5.64 14.31
C GLY A 115 13.85 5.44 15.29
N GLY A 116 14.65 6.47 15.56
CA GLY A 116 15.75 6.40 16.54
C GLY A 116 15.25 6.43 17.98
N ASN A 117 14.42 7.41 18.33
CA ASN A 117 13.81 7.51 19.66
C ASN A 117 12.52 8.33 19.59
N GLU A 118 11.38 7.65 19.59
CA GLU A 118 10.05 8.26 19.53
C GLU A 118 9.84 9.33 20.62
N ARG A 119 10.32 9.08 21.84
CA ARG A 119 10.10 9.99 22.97
C ARG A 119 10.94 11.26 22.86
N ALA A 120 12.16 11.16 22.34
CA ALA A 120 13.01 12.32 22.07
C ALA A 120 12.46 13.14 20.88
N ALA A 121 11.92 12.47 19.86
CA ALA A 121 11.31 13.13 18.71
C ALA A 121 10.04 13.90 19.11
N GLU A 122 9.19 13.33 19.97
CA GLU A 122 7.99 14.00 20.48
C GLU A 122 8.33 15.24 21.32
N LEU A 123 9.37 15.16 22.16
CA LEU A 123 9.89 16.33 22.92
C LEU A 123 10.49 17.41 22.02
N SER A 124 10.97 17.04 20.83
CA SER A 124 11.50 17.97 19.82
C SER A 124 10.41 18.58 18.92
N GLY A 125 9.12 18.35 19.24
CA GLY A 125 7.98 18.90 18.50
C GLY A 125 7.63 18.15 17.21
N VAL A 126 8.19 16.96 16.98
CA VAL A 126 7.86 16.14 15.81
C VAL A 126 6.50 15.46 16.04
N PRO A 127 5.54 15.54 15.09
CA PRO A 127 4.25 14.86 15.20
C PRO A 127 4.39 13.35 14.91
N VAL A 128 5.06 12.61 15.81
CA VAL A 128 5.40 11.18 15.66
C VAL A 128 4.19 10.35 15.26
N LYS A 129 3.03 10.58 15.89
CA LYS A 129 1.78 9.84 15.60
C LYS A 129 1.33 10.00 14.15
N THR A 130 1.34 11.23 13.62
CA THR A 130 0.94 11.52 12.23
C THR A 130 1.93 10.93 11.24
N VAL A 131 3.23 11.00 11.56
CA VAL A 131 4.29 10.41 10.72
C VAL A 131 4.12 8.89 10.63
N GLN A 132 3.91 8.20 11.76
CA GLN A 132 3.67 6.77 11.79
C GLN A 132 2.42 6.38 10.97
N ILE A 133 1.29 7.07 11.15
CA ILE A 133 0.07 6.81 10.38
C ILE A 133 0.33 6.97 8.88
N SER A 134 1.02 8.04 8.48
CA SER A 134 1.31 8.33 7.07
C SER A 134 2.19 7.25 6.43
N VAL A 135 3.16 6.71 7.16
CA VAL A 135 4.02 5.61 6.69
C VAL A 135 3.21 4.34 6.45
N TYR A 136 2.29 3.99 7.36
CA TYR A 136 1.43 2.82 7.16
C TYR A 136 0.45 3.00 6.00
N VAL A 137 -0.08 4.21 5.79
CA VAL A 137 -0.93 4.53 4.62
C VAL A 137 -0.14 4.41 3.32
N LEU A 138 1.07 4.99 3.25
CA LEU A 138 1.94 4.88 2.07
C LEU A 138 2.33 3.44 1.77
N SER A 139 2.68 2.67 2.81
CA SER A 139 2.96 1.24 2.68
C SER A 139 1.75 0.48 2.14
N GLY A 140 0.54 0.79 2.63
CA GLY A 140 -0.70 0.18 2.15
C GLY A 140 -1.04 0.54 0.69
N ILE A 141 -0.74 1.76 0.24
CA ILE A 141 -0.93 2.18 -1.17
C ILE A 141 0.02 1.41 -2.11
N CYS A 142 1.21 1.05 -1.64
CA CYS A 142 2.24 0.34 -2.40
C CYS A 142 2.12 -1.19 -2.36
N ALA A 143 1.17 -1.73 -1.59
CA ALA A 143 0.94 -3.18 -1.44
C ALA A 143 0.05 -3.74 -2.56
#